data_AF-A0A970JPA1-F1
#
_entry.id   AF-A0A970JPA1-F1
#
_cell.length_a   1.000
_cell.length_b   1.000
_cell.length_c   1.000
_cell.angle_alpha   90.00
_cell.angle_beta   90.00
_cell.angle_gamma   90.00
#
_symmetry.space_group_name_H-M   'P 1'
#
loop_
_entity.id
_entity.type
_entity.pdbx_description
1 polymer ?
#
loop_
_entity_poly.entity_id
_entity_poly.type
_entity_poly.pdbx_seq_one_letter_code
_entity_poly.pdbx_strand_id
1 'polypeptide(L)' 'MGKVKYVGESFGVDSLTDGVTYAVVYDANGSIKIVDDSGEDYFYDLVNPKPLDNSSPGGFFEVVDDPTGIIIKAIKK' A
#
# COMPACT_ATOMS: atom_id res chain seq x y z
N MET A 1 -4.53 12.77 -3.92
CA MET A 1 -4.71 11.70 -2.93
C MET A 1 -5.51 10.60 -3.62
N GLY A 2 -5.12 9.35 -3.44
CA GLY A 2 -5.86 8.19 -3.95
C GLY A 2 -6.02 7.14 -2.88
N LYS A 3 -6.58 5.98 -3.22
CA LYS A 3 -6.82 4.89 -2.29
C LYS A 3 -6.51 3.54 -2.93
N VAL A 4 -5.95 2.65 -2.14
CA VAL A 4 -5.70 1.26 -2.50
C VAL A 4 -6.29 0.34 -1.45
N LYS A 5 -6.71 -0.85 -1.85
CA LYS A 5 -7.10 -1.92 -0.95
C LYS A 5 -5.99 -2.95 -0.90
N TYR A 6 -5.56 -3.32 0.30
CA TYR A 6 -4.64 -4.44 0.46
C TYR A 6 -5.41 -5.76 0.33
N VAL A 7 -4.87 -6.68 -0.46
CA VAL A 7 -5.39 -8.05 -0.61
C VAL A 7 -4.22 -9.01 -0.42
N GLY A 8 -4.24 -9.76 0.68
CA GLY A 8 -3.12 -10.61 1.07
C GLY A 8 -3.18 -11.03 2.54
N GLU A 9 -2.21 -11.83 2.99
CA GLU A 9 -2.15 -12.24 4.41
C GLU A 9 -1.77 -11.05 5.30
N SER A 10 -2.66 -10.68 6.23
CA SER A 10 -2.40 -9.62 7.20
C SER A 10 -1.07 -9.85 7.94
N PHE A 11 -0.29 -8.78 8.12
CA PHE A 11 1.00 -8.86 8.78
C PHE A 11 1.30 -7.63 9.62
N GLY A 12 2.26 -7.74 10.54
CA GLY A 12 2.57 -6.69 11.50
C GLY A 12 1.49 -6.52 12.57
N VAL A 13 1.79 -5.73 13.61
CA VAL A 13 0.78 -5.38 14.63
C VAL A 13 -0.13 -4.27 14.09
N ASP A 14 0.49 -3.22 13.56
CA ASP A 14 -0.17 -2.06 12.95
C ASP A 14 0.43 -1.81 11.55
N SER A 15 0.20 -2.73 10.61
CA SER A 15 0.70 -2.61 9.22
C SER A 15 -0.43 -2.77 8.22
N LEU A 16 -0.40 -3.81 7.37
CA LEU A 16 -1.44 -4.04 6.36
C LEU A 16 -2.32 -5.23 6.77
N THR A 17 -3.63 -4.98 6.82
CA THR A 17 -4.68 -5.95 7.11
C THR A 17 -5.47 -6.27 5.86
N ASP A 18 -5.71 -7.56 5.62
CA ASP A 18 -6.46 -8.04 4.46
C ASP A 18 -7.81 -7.32 4.32
N GLY A 19 -8.10 -6.88 3.11
CA GLY A 19 -9.37 -6.26 2.76
C GLY A 19 -9.51 -4.80 3.18
N VAL A 20 -8.55 -4.23 3.92
CA VAL A 20 -8.59 -2.83 4.35
C VAL A 20 -8.22 -1.90 3.20
N THR A 21 -8.90 -0.75 3.14
CA THR A 21 -8.62 0.31 2.19
C THR A 21 -7.78 1.39 2.85
N TYR A 22 -6.64 1.67 2.27
CA TYR A 22 -5.63 2.60 2.76
C TYR A 22 -5.56 3.86 1.89
N ALA A 23 -5.21 4.97 2.54
CA ALA A 23 -4.98 6.23 1.86
C ALA A 23 -3.57 6.26 1.24
N VAL A 24 -3.49 6.80 0.03
CA VAL A 24 -2.23 7.02 -0.67
C VAL A 24 -1.85 8.49 -0.60
N VAL A 25 -0.67 8.74 -0.05
CA VAL A 25 -0.06 10.07 0.04
C VAL A 25 1.21 10.13 -0.81
N TYR A 26 1.61 11.35 -1.15
CA TYR A 26 2.83 11.61 -1.92
C TYR A 26 3.76 12.46 -1.08
N ASP A 27 5.05 12.10 -1.02
CA ASP A 27 6.06 12.95 -0.41
C ASP A 27 6.36 14.17 -1.29
N ALA A 28 7.25 15.06 -0.82
CA ALA A 28 7.66 16.25 -1.56
C ALA A 28 8.33 15.93 -2.92
N ASN A 29 8.80 14.70 -3.13
CA ASN A 29 9.42 14.21 -4.35
C ASN A 29 8.43 13.48 -5.27
N GLY A 30 7.16 13.33 -4.85
CA GLY A 30 6.13 12.59 -5.59
C GLY A 30 6.20 11.07 -5.38
N SER A 31 6.95 10.58 -4.40
CA SER A 31 7.02 9.16 -4.04
C SER A 31 5.74 8.72 -3.36
N ILE A 32 5.24 7.54 -3.71
CA ILE A 32 4.01 6.96 -3.15
C ILE A 32 4.29 6.38 -1.77
N LYS A 33 3.48 6.77 -0.78
CA LYS A 33 3.46 6.20 0.57
C LYS A 33 2.02 5.79 0.93
N ILE A 34 1.89 4.77 1.76
CA ILE A 34 0.61 4.22 2.22
C ILE A 34 0.45 4.56 3.70
N VAL A 35 -0.69 5.18 4.04
CA VAL A 35 -1.09 5.36 5.45
C VAL A 35 -1.70 4.03 5.90
N ASP A 36 -1.01 3.30 6.77
CA ASP A 36 -1.39 1.95 7.17
C ASP A 36 -2.19 1.93 8.50
N ASP A 37 -2.35 0.77 9.13
CA ASP A 37 -3.16 0.62 10.36
C ASP A 37 -2.62 1.44 11.54
N SER A 38 -1.34 1.84 11.53
CA SER A 38 -0.76 2.73 12.54
C SER A 38 -1.26 4.19 12.41
N GLY A 39 -1.82 4.55 11.27
CA GLY A 39 -2.18 5.92 10.92
C GLY A 39 -1.00 6.78 10.43
N GLU A 40 0.20 6.21 10.33
CA GLU A 40 1.38 6.85 9.75
C GLU A 40 1.62 6.37 8.30
N ASP A 41 2.34 7.17 7.51
CA ASP A 41 2.65 6.84 6.12
C ASP A 41 4.03 6.18 5.95
N TYR A 42 4.03 5.00 5.35
CA TYR A 42 5.23 4.20 5.10
C TYR A 42 5.42 3.86 3.62
N PHE A 43 6.65 3.50 3.27
CA PHE A 43 6.98 2.94 1.96
C PHE A 43 6.70 1.45 1.96
N TYR A 44 5.83 1.02 1.05
CA TYR A 44 5.59 -0.38 0.78
C TYR A 44 6.03 -0.71 -0.64
N ASP A 45 6.43 -1.96 -0.86
CA ASP A 45 6.48 -2.51 -2.22
C ASP A 45 5.06 -2.44 -2.81
N LEU A 46 4.91 -1.75 -3.95
CA LEU A 46 3.61 -1.54 -4.58
C LEU A 46 3.12 -2.77 -5.36
N VAL A 47 4.03 -3.70 -5.68
CA VAL A 47 3.74 -4.92 -6.43
C VAL A 47 3.50 -6.08 -5.47
N ASN A 48 4.36 -6.24 -4.47
CA ASN A 48 4.24 -7.29 -3.45
C ASN A 48 4.50 -6.76 -2.03
N PRO A 49 3.56 -5.99 -1.44
CA PRO A 49 3.63 -5.56 -0.05
C PRO A 49 3.69 -6.76 0.89
N LYS A 50 4.77 -6.85 1.67
CA LYS A 50 5.06 -7.95 2.61
C LYS A 50 5.99 -7.48 3.74
N PRO A 51 6.05 -8.20 4.88
CA PRO A 51 6.94 -7.83 5.96
C PRO A 51 8.41 -8.13 5.61
N LEU A 52 9.32 -7.29 6.12
CA LEU A 52 10.76 -7.39 5.84
C LEU A 52 11.42 -8.68 6.36
N ASP A 53 10.84 -9.28 7.39
CA ASP A 53 11.31 -10.53 8.00
C ASP A 53 10.83 -11.78 7.22
N ASN A 54 10.05 -11.60 6.15
CA ASN A 54 9.42 -12.68 5.38
C ASN A 54 8.51 -13.60 6.21
N SER A 55 7.94 -13.11 7.31
CA SER A 55 6.94 -13.84 8.12
C SER A 55 5.62 -14.10 7.38
N SER A 56 5.36 -13.38 6.27
CA SER A 56 4.18 -13.55 5.42
C SER A 56 4.59 -13.50 3.93
N PRO A 57 3.88 -14.23 3.04
CA PRO A 57 4.05 -14.11 1.59
C PRO A 57 3.61 -12.72 1.05
N GLY A 58 2.92 -11.94 1.88
CA GLY A 58 2.38 -10.63 1.55
C GLY A 58 1.14 -10.70 0.68
N GLY A 59 0.96 -9.67 -0.13
CA GLY A 59 -0.21 -9.48 -0.97
C GLY A 59 0.04 -8.62 -2.18
N PHE A 60 -1.01 -7.93 -2.63
CA PHE A 60 -0.98 -6.90 -3.66
C PHE A 60 -1.94 -5.77 -3.31
N PHE A 61 -1.79 -4.64 -3.99
CA PHE A 61 -2.71 -3.52 -3.89
C PHE A 61 -3.69 -3.49 -5.05
N GLU A 62 -4.99 -3.48 -4.74
CA GLU A 62 -6.05 -3.17 -5.70
C GLU A 62 -6.33 -1.67 -5.67
N VAL A 63 -6.35 -1.03 -6.84
CA VAL A 63 -6.62 0.42 -6.93
C VAL A 63 -8.11 0.68 -6.74
N VAL A 64 -8.46 1.42 -5.69
CA VAL A 64 -9.85 1.80 -5.37
C VAL A 64 -10.17 3.19 -5.92
N ASP A 65 -9.23 4.14 -5.79
CA ASP A 65 -9.36 5.50 -6.29
C ASP A 65 -7.99 6.02 -6.77
N ASP A 66 -7.92 6.44 -8.02
CA ASP A 66 -6.68 6.94 -8.65
C ASP A 66 -7.03 8.04 -9.67
N PRO A 67 -7.42 9.24 -9.21
CA PRO A 67 -7.90 10.31 -10.09
C PRO A 67 -6.82 10.81 -11.05
N THR A 68 -5.54 10.58 -10.76
CA THR A 68 -4.41 11.01 -11.59
C THR A 68 -3.87 9.89 -12.48
N GLY A 69 -4.29 8.64 -12.26
CA GLY A 69 -3.76 7.47 -12.96
C GLY A 69 -2.28 7.17 -12.62
N ILE A 70 -1.75 7.75 -11.54
CA ILE A 70 -0.34 7.59 -11.14
C ILE A 70 -0.16 6.28 -10.39
N ILE A 71 -1.12 5.91 -9.53
CA ILE A 71 -1.04 4.72 -8.68
C ILE A 71 -1.04 3.47 -9.55
N ILE A 72 -1.98 3.38 -10.50
CA ILE A 72 -2.08 2.21 -11.39
C ILE A 72 -0.84 2.05 -12.28
N LYS A 73 -0.20 3.16 -12.68
CA LYS A 73 1.06 3.13 -13.44
C LYS A 73 2.23 2.64 -12.59
N ALA A 74 2.27 3.00 -11.31
CA ALA A 74 3.33 2.58 -10.41
C ALA A 74 3.25 1.08 -10.07
N ILE A 75 2.04 0.53 -9.92
CA ILE A 75 1.83 -0.90 -9.60
C ILE A 75 2.09 -1.80 -10.82
N LYS A 76 1.82 -1.33 -12.04
CA LYS A 76 1.98 -2.12 -13.28
C LYS A 76 3.39 -2.08 -13.88
N LYS A 77 4.32 -1.34 -13.27
CA LYS A 77 5.66 -1.12 -13.81
C LYS A 77 6.57 -2.30 -13.51
#